data_AF-A0A935RPT2-F1
#
_entry.id   AF-A0A935RPT2-F1
#
_cell.length_a   1.000
_cell.length_b   1.000
_cell.length_c   1.000
_cell.angle_alpha   90.00
_cell.angle_beta   90.00
_cell.angle_gamma   90.00
#
_symmetry.space_group_name_H-M   'P 1'
#
loop_
_entity.id
_entity.type
_entity.pdbx_description
1 polymer ?
#
loop_
_entity_poly.entity_id
_entity_poly.type
_entity_poly.pdbx_seq_one_letter_code
_entity_poly.pdbx_strand_id
1 'polypeptide(L)'
;MKILKTHGPIFLLMLATVFAAFGRLTTTPLWDGTDAQIICDAHSLSRDPADMFHHVGFYFSQPLLQLVFLTEYRLFGLNVGGYLAVNLLIHALNAFVVYMLVNMLFPRRNMAVVAALMFALGVGSYGRVFTTVHALESLLLAMLHLLVLYFFIRNDFRRDGRLRSPFFIAGLAIFLLSGLTRASSFSLLCCLLAYKAFFHQRRGRPVWSPDLLIFIIVGTVFYVGQAQWGFGQPTVFGGGGEQTYFSILSVKNLFRYLTLMFFPLQRSPMIETAPFWVAWLFEARTWIRFALTIAIVSYSFFGFVFGSRAIRFFIAWTYITLLPFTAHTVAGQWLNLNHLYLASLGFCVVIAAGAAGCSSLLARAGRRRYLPYLAPLLLAAVALGLTHQLDSKYKAIARWPESQQLREQVSHACSPAAATGCRAPPCRGAEPRAPVCADAFPAISLDP
;
A
#
# COMPACT_ATOMS: atom_id res chain seq x y z
N MET A 1 15.24 5.16 -26.77
CA MET A 1 16.45 4.36 -26.43
C MET A 1 17.23 4.86 -25.21
N LYS A 2 17.65 6.14 -25.10
CA LYS A 2 18.46 6.63 -23.96
C LYS A 2 17.83 6.38 -22.57
N ILE A 3 16.52 6.64 -22.42
CA ILE A 3 15.78 6.39 -21.16
C ILE A 3 15.87 4.92 -20.74
N LEU A 4 15.65 4.00 -21.69
CA LEU A 4 15.71 2.57 -21.44
C LEU A 4 17.12 2.11 -21.04
N LYS A 5 18.17 2.63 -21.69
CA LYS A 5 19.57 2.32 -21.31
C LYS A 5 19.93 2.79 -19.89
N THR A 6 19.42 3.95 -19.47
CA THR A 6 19.74 4.50 -18.14
C THR A 6 18.93 3.87 -17.01
N HIS A 7 17.62 3.65 -17.25
CA HIS A 7 16.69 3.25 -16.21
C HIS A 7 16.33 1.77 -16.23
N GLY A 8 16.47 1.09 -17.38
CA GLY A 8 16.19 -0.34 -17.55
C GLY A 8 16.97 -1.23 -16.57
N PRO A 9 18.29 -1.05 -16.39
CA PRO A 9 19.05 -1.84 -15.41
C PRO A 9 18.54 -1.68 -13.97
N ILE A 10 18.03 -0.51 -13.62
CA ILE A 10 17.48 -0.26 -12.28
C ILE A 10 16.13 -0.93 -12.11
N PHE A 11 15.28 -0.91 -13.15
CA PHE A 11 14.02 -1.66 -13.13
C PHE A 11 14.27 -3.16 -12.94
N LEU A 12 15.21 -3.74 -13.71
CA LEU A 12 15.59 -5.15 -13.57
C LEU A 12 16.15 -5.45 -12.17
N LEU A 13 16.94 -4.53 -11.60
CA LEU A 13 17.42 -4.65 -10.23
C LEU A 13 16.26 -4.68 -9.21
N MET A 14 15.28 -3.78 -9.33
CA MET A 14 14.11 -3.78 -8.42
C MET A 14 13.32 -5.08 -8.55
N LEU A 15 13.07 -5.53 -9.79
CA LEU A 15 12.35 -6.76 -10.07
C LEU A 15 13.07 -7.97 -9.47
N ALA A 16 14.36 -8.13 -9.75
CA ALA A 16 15.18 -9.21 -9.20
C ALA A 16 15.21 -9.17 -7.66
N THR A 17 15.33 -7.98 -7.06
CA THR A 17 15.36 -7.82 -5.60
C THR A 17 14.04 -8.27 -4.97
N VAL A 18 12.89 -7.84 -5.50
CA VAL A 18 11.57 -8.20 -4.98
C VAL A 18 11.33 -9.71 -5.08
N PHE A 19 11.59 -10.31 -6.24
CA PHE A 19 11.38 -11.75 -6.42
C PHE A 19 12.39 -12.60 -5.64
N ALA A 20 13.64 -12.16 -5.47
CA ALA A 20 14.59 -12.85 -4.61
C ALA A 20 14.18 -12.79 -3.14
N ALA A 21 13.67 -11.65 -2.68
CA ALA A 21 13.23 -11.45 -1.29
C ALA A 21 11.92 -12.19 -0.95
N PHE A 22 10.95 -12.13 -1.86
CA PHE A 22 9.56 -12.49 -1.57
C PHE A 22 8.97 -13.53 -2.51
N GLY A 23 9.71 -14.03 -3.50
CA GLY A 23 9.21 -15.01 -4.47
C GLY A 23 8.67 -16.29 -3.84
N ARG A 24 9.15 -16.68 -2.65
CA ARG A 24 8.61 -17.84 -1.90
C ARG A 24 7.15 -17.68 -1.45
N LEU A 25 6.62 -16.46 -1.39
CA LEU A 25 5.24 -16.20 -0.99
C LEU A 25 4.25 -16.79 -2.00
N THR A 26 4.64 -16.97 -3.26
CA THR A 26 3.79 -17.56 -4.30
C THR A 26 3.47 -19.05 -4.06
N THR A 27 4.12 -19.68 -3.09
CA THR A 27 3.85 -21.07 -2.68
C THR A 27 2.89 -21.17 -1.50
N THR A 28 2.41 -20.05 -0.97
CA THR A 28 1.49 -20.03 0.16
C THR A 28 0.08 -20.40 -0.30
N PRO A 29 -0.52 -21.48 0.22
CA PRO A 29 -1.87 -21.87 -0.16
C PRO A 29 -2.90 -20.85 0.32
N LEU A 30 -4.11 -20.91 -0.24
CA LEU A 30 -5.25 -20.14 0.25
C LEU A 30 -5.48 -20.43 1.75
N TRP A 31 -5.50 -19.39 2.56
CA TRP A 31 -5.67 -19.47 4.01
C TRP A 31 -6.62 -18.41 4.55
N ASP A 32 -6.83 -17.33 3.80
CA ASP A 32 -7.61 -16.15 4.18
C ASP A 32 -9.00 -16.19 3.53
N GLY A 33 -10.05 -15.93 4.33
CA GLY A 33 -11.43 -15.97 3.87
C GLY A 33 -11.78 -14.83 2.91
N THR A 34 -11.16 -13.66 3.06
CA THR A 34 -11.37 -12.53 2.15
C THR A 34 -10.76 -12.82 0.78
N ASP A 35 -9.58 -13.44 0.74
CA ASP A 35 -8.98 -13.91 -0.51
C ASP A 35 -9.87 -14.94 -1.22
N ALA A 36 -10.48 -15.86 -0.46
CA ALA A 36 -11.44 -16.83 -1.00
C ALA A 36 -12.66 -16.14 -1.63
N GLN A 37 -13.22 -15.14 -0.94
CA GLN A 37 -14.36 -14.36 -1.43
C GLN A 37 -14.02 -13.63 -2.74
N ILE A 38 -12.87 -12.95 -2.83
CA ILE A 38 -12.43 -12.28 -4.07
C ILE A 38 -12.37 -13.26 -5.23
N ILE A 39 -11.82 -14.45 -5.02
CA ILE A 39 -11.69 -15.47 -6.06
C ILE A 39 -13.08 -15.94 -6.52
N CYS A 40 -14.00 -16.17 -5.58
CA CYS A 40 -15.40 -16.53 -5.89
C CYS A 40 -16.13 -15.41 -6.65
N ASP A 41 -15.94 -14.15 -6.24
CA ASP A 41 -16.54 -12.99 -6.92
C ASP A 41 -15.99 -12.86 -8.34
N ALA A 42 -14.68 -12.98 -8.52
CA ALA A 42 -14.03 -12.96 -9.83
C ALA A 42 -14.51 -14.12 -10.74
N HIS A 43 -14.77 -15.30 -10.15
CA HIS A 43 -15.38 -16.42 -10.87
C HIS A 43 -16.81 -16.10 -11.33
N SER A 44 -17.65 -15.51 -10.47
CA SER A 44 -19.00 -15.08 -10.85
C SER A 44 -18.95 -14.07 -12.00
N LEU A 45 -18.13 -13.03 -11.85
CA LEU A 45 -17.91 -12.00 -12.87
C LEU A 45 -17.32 -12.55 -14.18
N SER A 46 -16.61 -13.68 -14.13
CA SER A 46 -16.06 -14.31 -15.33
C SER A 46 -17.14 -14.90 -16.23
N ARG A 47 -18.28 -15.29 -15.65
CA ARG A 47 -19.45 -15.86 -16.36
C ARG A 47 -20.33 -14.74 -16.93
N ASP A 48 -20.57 -13.71 -16.14
CA ASP A 48 -21.32 -12.53 -16.58
C ASP A 48 -20.59 -11.23 -16.18
N PRO A 49 -19.71 -10.70 -17.04
CA PRO A 49 -19.06 -9.42 -16.78
C PRO A 49 -20.02 -8.24 -16.71
N ALA A 50 -21.27 -8.37 -17.18
CA ALA A 50 -22.26 -7.30 -17.08
C ALA A 50 -22.77 -7.11 -15.65
N ASP A 51 -22.64 -8.13 -14.78
CA ASP A 51 -22.96 -8.06 -13.35
C ASP A 51 -22.24 -6.93 -12.63
N MET A 52 -21.03 -6.61 -13.11
CA MET A 52 -20.28 -5.43 -12.70
C MET A 52 -21.14 -4.16 -12.85
N PHE A 53 -21.80 -3.96 -13.99
CA PHE A 53 -22.45 -2.69 -14.30
C PHE A 53 -23.91 -2.58 -13.85
N HIS A 54 -24.49 -3.62 -13.24
CA HIS A 54 -25.91 -3.65 -12.89
C HIS A 54 -26.32 -2.65 -11.78
N HIS A 55 -25.37 -2.10 -11.02
CA HIS A 55 -25.65 -1.13 -9.96
C HIS A 55 -24.85 0.16 -10.18
N VAL A 56 -25.49 1.34 -10.10
CA VAL A 56 -24.79 2.63 -10.24
C VAL A 56 -23.70 2.80 -9.18
N GLY A 57 -23.91 2.28 -7.97
CA GLY A 57 -22.90 2.27 -6.91
C GLY A 57 -21.65 1.47 -7.25
N PHE A 58 -21.70 0.62 -8.27
CA PHE A 58 -20.54 -0.11 -8.79
C PHE A 58 -19.46 0.81 -9.35
N TYR A 59 -19.84 1.82 -10.14
CA TYR A 59 -18.87 2.80 -10.69
C TYR A 59 -18.08 3.50 -9.57
N PHE A 60 -18.63 3.51 -8.36
CA PHE A 60 -18.06 4.11 -7.18
C PHE A 60 -17.49 3.07 -6.18
N SER A 61 -17.67 1.77 -6.41
CA SER A 61 -17.21 0.66 -5.55
C SER A 61 -16.17 -0.23 -6.25
N GLN A 62 -15.11 0.42 -6.72
CA GLN A 62 -13.83 -0.21 -7.09
C GLN A 62 -13.81 -1.00 -8.43
N PRO A 63 -14.42 -0.51 -9.54
CA PRO A 63 -14.54 -1.28 -10.77
C PRO A 63 -13.19 -1.67 -11.40
N LEU A 64 -12.18 -0.79 -11.28
CA LEU A 64 -10.84 -1.08 -11.80
C LEU A 64 -10.21 -2.27 -11.06
N LEU A 65 -10.41 -2.36 -9.75
CA LEU A 65 -9.86 -3.44 -8.94
C LEU A 65 -10.49 -4.79 -9.31
N GLN A 66 -11.81 -4.83 -9.46
CA GLN A 66 -12.51 -6.05 -9.86
C GLN A 66 -12.14 -6.49 -11.29
N LEU A 67 -11.92 -5.55 -12.22
CA LEU A 67 -11.40 -5.88 -13.55
C LEU A 67 -10.02 -6.53 -13.50
N VAL A 68 -9.16 -6.06 -12.58
CA VAL A 68 -7.85 -6.69 -12.36
C VAL A 68 -8.02 -8.09 -11.79
N PHE A 69 -8.82 -8.29 -10.74
CA PHE A 69 -9.07 -9.62 -10.17
C PHE A 69 -9.73 -10.58 -11.17
N LEU A 70 -10.65 -10.09 -12.00
CA LEU A 70 -11.25 -10.86 -13.09
C LEU A 70 -10.18 -11.29 -14.11
N THR A 71 -9.26 -10.40 -14.44
CA THR A 71 -8.14 -10.72 -15.35
C THR A 71 -7.21 -11.76 -14.73
N GLU A 72 -6.86 -11.62 -13.45
CA GLU A 72 -6.07 -12.60 -12.73
C GLU A 72 -6.76 -13.97 -12.66
N TYR A 73 -8.08 -14.00 -12.38
CA TYR A 73 -8.85 -15.23 -12.37
C TYR A 73 -8.87 -15.93 -13.73
N ARG A 74 -9.01 -15.18 -14.82
CA ARG A 74 -8.94 -15.75 -16.18
C ARG A 74 -7.57 -16.32 -16.51
N LEU A 75 -6.50 -15.78 -15.96
CA LEU A 75 -5.12 -16.22 -16.23
C LEU A 75 -4.69 -17.37 -15.31
N PHE A 76 -5.11 -17.36 -14.04
CA PHE A 76 -4.59 -18.25 -13.00
C PHE A 76 -5.64 -19.18 -12.38
N GLY A 77 -6.93 -18.94 -12.62
CA GLY A 77 -8.02 -19.69 -12.00
C GLY A 77 -7.93 -19.68 -10.47
N LEU A 78 -7.96 -20.85 -9.86
CA LEU A 78 -7.84 -21.01 -8.40
C LEU A 78 -6.38 -21.01 -7.88
N ASN A 79 -5.39 -20.79 -8.76
CA ASN A 79 -3.99 -20.78 -8.35
C ASN A 79 -3.59 -19.45 -7.69
N VAL A 80 -3.68 -19.40 -6.36
CA VAL A 80 -3.28 -18.24 -5.51
C VAL A 80 -1.86 -17.76 -5.79
N GLY A 81 -0.94 -18.64 -6.18
CA GLY A 81 0.44 -18.27 -6.47
C GLY A 81 0.58 -17.25 -7.59
N GLY A 82 -0.32 -17.29 -8.58
CA GLY A 82 -0.37 -16.32 -9.68
C GLY A 82 -0.73 -14.91 -9.22
N TYR A 83 -1.76 -14.79 -8.37
CA TYR A 83 -2.19 -13.53 -7.76
C TYR A 83 -1.07 -12.90 -6.91
N LEU A 84 -0.42 -13.71 -6.07
CA LEU A 84 0.70 -13.23 -5.26
C LEU A 84 1.89 -12.81 -6.14
N ALA A 85 2.13 -13.49 -7.27
CA ALA A 85 3.16 -13.07 -8.23
C ALA A 85 2.85 -11.71 -8.88
N VAL A 86 1.58 -11.43 -9.19
CA VAL A 86 1.14 -10.11 -9.68
C VAL A 86 1.32 -9.03 -8.61
N ASN A 87 1.00 -9.34 -7.35
CA ASN A 87 1.27 -8.43 -6.22
C ASN A 87 2.77 -8.07 -6.14
N LEU A 88 3.66 -9.05 -6.26
CA LEU A 88 5.10 -8.82 -6.28
C LEU A 88 5.55 -8.00 -7.50
N LEU A 89 4.98 -8.25 -8.68
CA LEU A 89 5.28 -7.47 -9.88
C LEU A 89 4.86 -6.00 -9.72
N ILE A 90 3.67 -5.74 -9.19
CA ILE A 90 3.19 -4.37 -8.93
C ILE A 90 4.03 -3.71 -7.84
N HIS A 91 4.47 -4.44 -6.83
CA HIS A 91 5.42 -3.92 -5.84
C HIS A 91 6.77 -3.51 -6.47
N ALA A 92 7.32 -4.31 -7.37
CA ALA A 92 8.54 -3.98 -8.09
C ALA A 92 8.37 -2.73 -8.98
N LEU A 93 7.23 -2.61 -9.66
CA LEU A 93 6.87 -1.41 -10.43
C LEU A 93 6.75 -0.18 -9.53
N ASN A 94 6.11 -0.30 -8.37
CA ASN A 94 6.04 0.74 -7.36
C ASN A 94 7.43 1.21 -6.94
N ALA A 95 8.32 0.29 -6.54
CA ALA A 95 9.70 0.61 -6.17
C ALA A 95 10.47 1.32 -7.30
N PHE A 96 10.24 0.92 -8.55
CA PHE A 96 10.83 1.60 -9.70
C PHE A 96 10.29 3.03 -9.89
N VAL A 97 8.99 3.27 -9.70
CA VAL A 97 8.42 4.62 -9.72
C VAL A 97 8.97 5.46 -8.55
N VAL A 98 9.18 4.86 -7.36
CA VAL A 98 9.88 5.52 -6.24
C VAL A 98 11.27 5.97 -6.67
N TYR A 99 12.07 5.10 -7.28
CA TYR A 99 13.37 5.47 -7.81
C TYR A 99 13.27 6.66 -8.78
N MET A 100 12.33 6.62 -9.74
CA MET A 100 12.15 7.68 -10.73
C MET A 100 11.77 9.02 -10.08
N LEU A 101 10.87 9.00 -9.09
CA LEU A 101 10.43 10.16 -8.33
C LEU A 101 11.57 10.76 -7.51
N VAL A 102 12.30 9.93 -6.76
CA VAL A 102 13.41 10.38 -5.89
C VAL A 102 14.58 10.89 -6.74
N ASN A 103 14.92 10.21 -7.83
CA ASN A 103 15.97 10.65 -8.76
C ASN A 103 15.59 11.96 -9.49
N MET A 104 14.30 12.31 -9.56
CA MET A 104 13.85 13.60 -10.10
C MET A 104 13.94 14.72 -9.05
N LEU A 105 13.72 14.42 -7.77
CA LEU A 105 13.70 15.42 -6.70
C LEU A 105 15.07 15.64 -6.04
N PHE A 106 15.97 14.64 -6.11
CA PHE A 106 17.31 14.70 -5.53
C PHE A 106 18.39 14.60 -6.60
N PRO A 107 19.51 15.33 -6.47
CA PRO A 107 20.61 15.29 -7.43
C PRO A 107 21.45 14.01 -7.35
N ARG A 108 21.35 13.23 -6.26
CA ARG A 108 22.22 12.07 -6.00
C ARG A 108 21.53 10.76 -6.38
N ARG A 109 21.89 10.18 -7.53
CA ARG A 109 21.33 8.90 -8.03
C ARG A 109 21.44 7.75 -7.02
N ASN A 110 22.58 7.62 -6.33
CA ASN A 110 22.79 6.54 -5.36
C ASN A 110 21.77 6.59 -4.22
N MET A 111 21.37 7.78 -3.80
CA MET A 111 20.36 7.95 -2.76
C MET A 111 18.98 7.47 -3.22
N ALA A 112 18.63 7.72 -4.49
CA ALA A 112 17.39 7.22 -5.09
C ALA A 112 17.39 5.69 -5.19
N VAL A 113 18.52 5.07 -5.54
CA VAL A 113 18.66 3.61 -5.57
C VAL A 113 18.51 3.02 -4.17
N VAL A 114 19.17 3.59 -3.16
CA VAL A 114 19.04 3.10 -1.77
C VAL A 114 17.61 3.22 -1.27
N ALA A 115 16.93 4.35 -1.50
CA ALA A 115 15.54 4.54 -1.10
C ALA A 115 14.61 3.53 -1.77
N ALA A 116 14.79 3.29 -3.08
CA ALA A 116 13.99 2.32 -3.83
C ALA A 116 14.26 0.88 -3.40
N LEU A 117 15.52 0.51 -3.11
CA LEU A 117 15.87 -0.81 -2.58
C LEU A 117 15.27 -1.04 -1.20
N MET A 118 15.31 -0.06 -0.30
CA MET A 118 14.65 -0.16 1.01
C MET A 118 13.14 -0.39 0.84
N PHE A 119 12.49 0.38 -0.03
CA PHE A 119 11.07 0.21 -0.31
C PHE A 119 10.77 -1.16 -0.94
N ALA A 120 11.57 -1.60 -1.92
CA ALA A 120 11.49 -2.91 -2.57
C ALA A 120 11.71 -4.09 -1.62
N LEU A 121 12.42 -3.87 -0.51
CA LEU A 121 12.64 -4.85 0.56
C LEU A 121 11.59 -4.75 1.67
N GLY A 122 10.52 -3.98 1.46
CA GLY A 122 9.40 -3.86 2.40
C GLY A 122 9.73 -3.08 3.68
N VAL A 123 10.79 -2.25 3.69
CA VAL A 123 11.16 -1.48 4.88
C VAL A 123 10.03 -0.52 5.28
N GLY A 124 9.56 -0.64 6.52
CA GLY A 124 8.48 0.18 7.10
C GLY A 124 7.07 -0.39 6.91
N SER A 125 6.85 -1.29 5.95
CA SER A 125 5.57 -2.01 5.75
C SER A 125 5.63 -3.50 6.13
N TYR A 126 6.83 -4.07 6.21
CA TYR A 126 7.16 -5.43 6.67
C TYR A 126 6.49 -6.56 5.88
N GLY A 127 6.12 -6.29 4.63
CA GLY A 127 5.70 -7.29 3.66
C GLY A 127 4.34 -7.95 3.89
N ARG A 128 3.53 -7.50 4.87
CA ARG A 128 2.15 -7.99 5.08
C ARG A 128 1.27 -7.79 3.84
N VAL A 129 1.54 -6.74 3.07
CA VAL A 129 0.84 -6.42 1.82
C VAL A 129 1.14 -7.42 0.69
N PHE A 130 2.11 -8.32 0.87
CA PHE A 130 2.49 -9.30 -0.15
C PHE A 130 1.97 -10.71 0.15
N THR A 131 1.38 -10.93 1.33
CA THR A 131 1.03 -12.28 1.82
C THR A 131 -0.43 -12.67 1.58
N THR A 132 -1.25 -11.76 1.05
CA THR A 132 -2.67 -11.97 0.75
C THR A 132 -3.01 -11.46 -0.64
N VAL A 133 -4.04 -12.03 -1.26
CA VAL A 133 -4.55 -11.64 -2.58
C VAL A 133 -5.20 -10.26 -2.53
N HIS A 134 -6.05 -10.02 -1.53
CA HIS A 134 -6.79 -8.76 -1.38
C HIS A 134 -5.89 -7.53 -1.24
N ALA A 135 -4.65 -7.70 -0.79
CA ALA A 135 -3.69 -6.61 -0.63
C ALA A 135 -3.30 -5.94 -1.97
N LEU A 136 -3.65 -6.55 -3.11
CA LEU A 136 -3.55 -5.96 -4.44
C LEU A 136 -4.19 -4.56 -4.50
N GLU A 137 -5.31 -4.34 -3.79
CA GLU A 137 -5.96 -3.03 -3.70
C GLU A 137 -4.96 -1.95 -3.27
N SER A 138 -4.24 -2.20 -2.19
CA SER A 138 -3.29 -1.24 -1.61
C SER A 138 -2.08 -1.01 -2.51
N LEU A 139 -1.61 -2.07 -3.20
CA LEU A 139 -0.48 -2.01 -4.13
C LEU A 139 -0.81 -1.22 -5.40
N LEU A 140 -2.00 -1.47 -5.96
CA LEU A 140 -2.49 -0.81 -7.16
C LEU A 140 -2.78 0.66 -6.85
N LEU A 141 -3.45 0.93 -5.74
CA LEU A 141 -3.72 2.29 -5.27
C LEU A 141 -2.42 3.08 -5.14
N ALA A 142 -1.41 2.52 -4.47
CA ALA A 142 -0.11 3.15 -4.35
C ALA A 142 0.54 3.41 -5.72
N MET A 143 0.46 2.48 -6.67
CA MET A 143 0.99 2.68 -8.02
C MET A 143 0.33 3.86 -8.72
N LEU A 144 -0.99 3.95 -8.66
CA LEU A 144 -1.74 5.07 -9.24
C LEU A 144 -1.35 6.40 -8.55
N HIS A 145 -1.24 6.44 -7.22
CA HIS A 145 -0.80 7.63 -6.47
C HIS A 145 0.59 8.09 -6.90
N LEU A 146 1.55 7.16 -6.99
CA LEU A 146 2.92 7.47 -7.36
C LEU A 146 3.03 7.93 -8.81
N LEU A 147 2.26 7.33 -9.72
CA LEU A 147 2.22 7.75 -11.12
C LEU A 147 1.59 9.14 -11.28
N VAL A 148 0.47 9.44 -10.60
CA VAL A 148 -0.14 10.79 -10.60
C VAL A 148 0.89 11.81 -10.14
N LEU A 149 1.54 11.57 -8.99
CA LEU A 149 2.54 12.47 -8.46
C LEU A 149 3.74 12.61 -9.40
N TYR A 150 4.25 11.50 -9.95
CA TYR A 150 5.36 11.51 -10.89
C TYR A 150 5.02 12.35 -12.12
N PHE A 151 3.86 12.13 -12.75
CA PHE A 151 3.45 12.87 -13.94
C PHE A 151 3.16 14.34 -13.63
N PHE A 152 2.55 14.65 -12.49
CA PHE A 152 2.30 16.03 -12.04
C PHE A 152 3.61 16.79 -11.85
N ILE A 153 4.55 16.23 -11.09
CA ILE A 153 5.86 16.84 -10.84
C ILE A 153 6.64 16.95 -12.15
N ARG A 154 6.62 15.89 -13.00
CA ARG A 154 7.28 15.89 -14.29
C ARG A 154 6.72 16.95 -15.23
N ASN A 155 5.40 17.16 -15.24
CA ASN A 155 4.72 18.21 -15.98
C ASN A 155 5.21 19.59 -15.53
N ASP A 156 5.27 19.79 -14.22
CA ASP A 156 5.74 21.04 -13.61
C ASP A 156 7.21 21.31 -13.97
N PHE A 157 8.08 20.29 -14.03
CA PHE A 157 9.50 20.43 -14.41
C PHE A 157 9.76 20.64 -15.90
N ARG A 158 9.05 19.94 -16.79
CA ARG A 158 9.38 19.89 -18.23
C ARG A 158 8.50 20.75 -19.12
N ARG A 159 7.29 21.04 -18.65
CA ARG A 159 6.24 21.66 -19.45
C ARG A 159 5.60 22.82 -18.72
N ASP A 160 6.27 23.33 -17.67
CA ASP A 160 5.83 24.54 -17.02
C ASP A 160 4.38 24.44 -16.54
N GLY A 161 3.95 23.28 -16.06
CA GLY A 161 2.59 23.08 -15.51
C GLY A 161 1.47 23.29 -16.54
N ARG A 162 1.76 23.32 -17.85
CA ARG A 162 0.75 23.54 -18.89
C ARG A 162 -0.34 22.46 -18.85
N LEU A 163 -1.60 22.88 -18.93
CA LEU A 163 -2.76 21.99 -18.88
C LEU A 163 -2.88 21.07 -20.11
N ARG A 164 -2.45 21.54 -21.28
CA ARG A 164 -2.47 20.74 -22.53
C ARG A 164 -1.25 19.81 -22.70
N SER A 165 -0.43 19.69 -21.67
CA SER A 165 0.73 18.80 -21.69
C SER A 165 0.29 17.34 -21.63
N PRO A 166 0.96 16.42 -22.38
CA PRO A 166 0.66 14.99 -22.28
C PRO A 166 0.89 14.46 -20.86
N PHE A 167 1.82 15.03 -20.08
CA PHE A 167 2.05 14.63 -18.70
C PHE A 167 0.90 15.04 -17.78
N PHE A 168 0.31 16.21 -18.00
CA PHE A 168 -0.86 16.63 -17.22
C PHE A 168 -2.07 15.75 -17.52
N ILE A 169 -2.35 15.52 -18.80
CA ILE A 169 -3.47 14.66 -19.24
C ILE A 169 -3.30 13.24 -18.71
N ALA A 170 -2.10 12.66 -18.80
CA ALA A 170 -1.82 11.34 -18.23
C ALA A 170 -1.99 11.32 -16.71
N GLY A 171 -1.47 12.32 -15.99
CA GLY A 171 -1.66 12.43 -14.54
C GLY A 171 -3.12 12.56 -14.13
N LEU A 172 -3.92 13.34 -14.87
CA LEU A 172 -5.35 13.52 -14.62
C LEU A 172 -6.15 12.25 -14.92
N ALA A 173 -5.85 11.57 -16.04
CA ALA A 173 -6.48 10.30 -16.38
C ALA A 173 -6.20 9.23 -15.31
N ILE A 174 -4.96 9.11 -14.85
CA ILE A 174 -4.59 8.16 -13.79
C ILE A 174 -5.22 8.54 -12.45
N PHE A 175 -5.40 9.84 -12.16
CA PHE A 175 -6.10 10.29 -10.97
C PHE A 175 -7.59 9.90 -10.98
N LEU A 176 -8.25 10.03 -12.13
CA LEU A 176 -9.61 9.53 -12.32
C LEU A 176 -9.67 8.01 -12.12
N LEU A 177 -8.74 7.26 -12.71
CA LEU A 177 -8.62 5.82 -12.50
C LEU A 177 -8.37 5.45 -11.02
N SER A 178 -7.60 6.26 -10.29
CA SER A 178 -7.40 6.07 -8.85
C SER A 178 -8.70 6.24 -8.07
N GLY A 179 -9.54 7.20 -8.45
CA GLY A 179 -10.87 7.34 -7.86
C GLY A 179 -11.69 6.05 -8.02
N LEU A 180 -11.61 5.40 -9.18
CA LEU A 180 -12.27 4.12 -9.47
C LEU A 180 -11.69 2.93 -8.70
N THR A 181 -10.73 3.11 -7.80
CA THR A 181 -10.21 2.04 -6.94
C THR A 181 -10.60 2.24 -5.48
N ARG A 182 -10.34 3.42 -4.89
CA ARG A 182 -10.71 3.73 -3.51
C ARG A 182 -10.77 5.24 -3.31
N ALA A 183 -11.57 5.68 -2.35
CA ALA A 183 -11.67 7.06 -1.90
C ALA A 183 -10.42 7.59 -1.16
N SER A 184 -9.20 7.36 -1.67
CA SER A 184 -7.96 7.86 -1.04
C SER A 184 -7.44 9.17 -1.63
N SER A 185 -8.26 9.83 -2.46
CA SER A 185 -7.94 11.08 -3.16
C SER A 185 -7.45 12.17 -2.22
N PHE A 186 -7.90 12.20 -0.97
CA PHE A 186 -7.50 13.23 0.00
C PHE A 186 -5.98 13.23 0.26
N SER A 187 -5.39 12.07 0.57
CA SER A 187 -3.95 11.97 0.84
C SER A 187 -3.10 12.39 -0.37
N LEU A 188 -3.55 12.03 -1.58
CA LEU A 188 -2.91 12.42 -2.83
C LEU A 188 -2.96 13.92 -3.06
N LEU A 189 -4.14 14.54 -2.91
CA LEU A 189 -4.33 15.98 -3.07
C LEU A 189 -3.48 16.77 -2.07
N CYS A 190 -3.43 16.33 -0.81
CA CYS A 190 -2.54 16.92 0.19
C CYS A 190 -1.06 16.78 -0.19
N CYS A 191 -0.64 15.65 -0.78
CA CYS A 191 0.72 15.49 -1.28
C CYS A 191 1.02 16.41 -2.49
N LEU A 192 0.08 16.59 -3.42
CA LEU A 192 0.24 17.54 -4.53
C LEU A 192 0.37 18.99 -4.02
N LEU A 193 -0.46 19.36 -3.04
CA LEU A 193 -0.39 20.66 -2.37
C LEU A 193 0.95 20.84 -1.65
N ALA A 194 1.39 19.84 -0.88
CA ALA A 194 2.66 19.87 -0.18
C ALA A 194 3.83 20.03 -1.17
N TYR A 195 3.81 19.34 -2.31
CA TYR A 195 4.81 19.54 -3.36
C TYR A 195 4.84 20.99 -3.85
N LYS A 196 3.69 21.58 -4.22
CA LYS A 196 3.64 22.98 -4.67
C LYS A 196 4.12 23.92 -3.56
N ALA A 197 3.69 23.71 -2.32
CA ALA A 197 4.10 24.51 -1.17
C ALA A 197 5.63 24.49 -0.95
N PHE A 198 6.31 23.35 -1.06
CA PHE A 198 7.76 23.31 -0.85
C PHE A 198 8.59 23.74 -2.07
N PHE A 199 8.05 23.66 -3.29
CA PHE A 199 8.81 23.93 -4.51
C PHE A 199 8.44 25.24 -5.24
N HIS A 200 7.42 25.99 -4.79
CA HIS A 200 6.95 27.23 -5.45
C HIS A 200 8.02 28.34 -5.54
N GLN A 201 8.75 28.62 -4.46
CA GLN A 201 9.71 29.75 -4.40
C GLN A 201 10.82 29.66 -5.44
N ARG A 202 11.22 28.44 -5.87
CA ARG A 202 12.26 28.29 -6.89
C ARG A 202 11.79 28.73 -8.28
N ARG A 203 10.48 28.69 -8.50
CA ARG A 203 9.89 28.72 -9.84
C ARG A 203 9.07 29.98 -10.11
N GLY A 204 8.91 30.86 -9.10
CA GLY A 204 8.12 32.09 -9.24
C GLY A 204 6.64 31.83 -9.53
N ARG A 205 6.11 30.67 -9.14
CA ARG A 205 4.73 30.27 -9.42
C ARG A 205 3.89 30.31 -8.14
N PRO A 206 2.60 30.66 -8.21
CA PRO A 206 1.72 30.54 -7.06
C PRO A 206 1.52 29.07 -6.68
N VAL A 207 1.28 28.82 -5.39
CA VAL A 207 0.93 27.47 -4.88
C VAL A 207 -0.39 27.00 -5.49
N TRP A 208 -1.36 27.91 -5.63
CA TRP A 208 -2.67 27.70 -6.24
C TRP A 208 -2.62 27.82 -7.76
N SER A 209 -1.85 26.95 -8.41
CA SER A 209 -1.75 26.94 -9.87
C SER A 209 -2.95 26.22 -10.51
N PRO A 210 -3.34 26.56 -11.76
CA PRO A 210 -4.53 26.01 -12.41
C PRO A 210 -4.53 24.48 -12.51
N ASP A 211 -3.36 23.86 -12.70
CA ASP A 211 -3.19 22.41 -12.70
C ASP A 211 -3.61 21.80 -11.36
N LEU A 212 -3.18 22.37 -10.22
CA LEU A 212 -3.57 21.88 -8.88
C LEU A 212 -5.07 22.08 -8.63
N LEU A 213 -5.62 23.24 -9.00
CA LEU A 213 -7.04 23.53 -8.82
C LEU A 213 -7.93 22.53 -9.57
N ILE A 214 -7.53 22.10 -10.77
CA ILE A 214 -8.25 21.06 -11.51
C ILE A 214 -8.24 19.73 -10.74
N PHE A 215 -7.09 19.29 -10.21
CA PHE A 215 -7.06 18.07 -9.38
C PHE A 215 -7.96 18.19 -8.16
N ILE A 216 -7.97 19.34 -7.48
CA ILE A 216 -8.84 19.58 -6.32
C ILE A 216 -10.30 19.52 -6.74
N ILE A 217 -10.70 20.23 -7.80
CA ILE A 217 -12.10 20.25 -8.28
C ILE A 217 -12.54 18.84 -8.66
N VAL A 218 -11.75 18.13 -9.48
CA VAL A 218 -12.07 16.77 -9.92
C VAL A 218 -12.12 15.81 -8.73
N GLY A 219 -11.17 15.92 -7.79
CA GLY A 219 -11.15 15.11 -6.58
C GLY A 219 -12.34 15.36 -5.67
N THR A 220 -12.77 16.62 -5.51
CA THR A 220 -13.96 17.00 -4.76
C THR A 220 -15.23 16.47 -5.42
N VAL A 221 -15.38 16.65 -6.74
CA VAL A 221 -16.53 16.12 -7.50
C VAL A 221 -16.60 14.60 -7.34
N PHE A 222 -15.46 13.92 -7.44
CA PHE A 222 -15.40 12.48 -7.29
C PHE A 222 -15.74 12.04 -5.85
N TYR A 223 -15.23 12.73 -4.84
CA TYR A 223 -15.56 12.48 -3.44
C TYR A 223 -17.06 12.66 -3.15
N VAL A 224 -17.66 13.76 -3.63
CA VAL A 224 -19.10 14.01 -3.50
C VAL A 224 -19.90 12.92 -4.22
N GLY A 225 -19.47 12.52 -5.42
CA GLY A 225 -20.12 11.45 -6.16
C GLY A 225 -20.06 10.11 -5.44
N GLN A 226 -18.91 9.76 -4.87
CA GLN A 226 -18.78 8.56 -4.02
C GLN A 226 -19.64 8.66 -2.76
N ALA A 227 -19.75 9.83 -2.13
CA ALA A 227 -20.56 10.00 -0.93
C ALA A 227 -22.07 9.88 -1.22
N GLN A 228 -22.52 10.31 -2.41
CA GLN A 228 -23.94 10.30 -2.79
C GLN A 228 -24.38 8.98 -3.44
N TRP A 229 -23.54 8.39 -4.28
CA TRP A 229 -23.89 7.23 -5.10
C TRP A 229 -23.04 5.99 -4.79
N GLY A 230 -21.98 6.12 -3.99
CA GLY A 230 -21.20 4.96 -3.55
C GLY A 230 -22.04 4.00 -2.72
N PHE A 231 -21.70 2.71 -2.79
CA PHE A 231 -22.30 1.71 -1.93
C PHE A 231 -22.08 2.09 -0.46
N GLY A 232 -23.16 2.39 0.26
CA GLY A 232 -23.14 2.64 1.71
C GLY A 232 -23.05 1.36 2.53
N GLN A 233 -23.25 0.20 1.90
CA GLN A 233 -22.90 -1.09 2.48
C GLN A 233 -21.38 -1.24 2.49
N PRO A 234 -20.81 -1.92 3.50
CA PRO A 234 -19.39 -2.20 3.51
C PRO A 234 -18.99 -2.85 2.18
N THR A 235 -18.04 -2.25 1.48
CA THR A 235 -17.30 -2.94 0.41
C THR A 235 -16.80 -4.28 0.97
N VAL A 236 -16.49 -5.24 0.10
CA VAL A 236 -15.97 -6.61 0.40
C VAL A 236 -14.92 -6.68 1.54
N PHE A 237 -14.32 -5.56 1.93
CA PHE A 237 -13.22 -5.41 2.89
C PHE A 237 -13.55 -4.86 4.30
N GLY A 238 -14.78 -4.96 4.82
CA GLY A 238 -14.97 -4.83 6.27
C GLY A 238 -16.38 -4.45 6.74
N GLY A 239 -16.97 -5.30 7.58
CA GLY A 239 -18.33 -5.18 8.10
C GLY A 239 -18.55 -3.98 9.02
N GLY A 240 -19.74 -3.38 8.87
CA GLY A 240 -20.24 -2.28 9.69
C GLY A 240 -19.64 -0.94 9.30
N GLY A 241 -20.49 0.04 8.98
CA GLY A 241 -20.08 1.45 8.87
C GLY A 241 -19.66 2.01 10.24
N GLU A 242 -18.63 1.42 10.85
CA GLU A 242 -18.08 1.89 12.11
C GLU A 242 -17.62 3.33 11.92
N GLN A 243 -18.26 4.23 12.64
CA GLN A 243 -17.94 5.64 12.57
C GLN A 243 -16.48 5.83 13.00
N THR A 244 -15.66 6.34 12.09
CA THR A 244 -14.28 6.71 12.38
C THR A 244 -14.27 8.07 13.05
N TYR A 245 -13.67 8.17 14.24
CA TYR A 245 -13.52 9.45 14.94
C TYR A 245 -12.05 9.87 14.99
N PHE A 246 -11.81 11.18 14.87
CA PHE A 246 -10.52 11.79 15.14
C PHE A 246 -10.52 12.35 16.56
N SER A 247 -9.60 11.89 17.40
CA SER A 247 -9.45 12.38 18.78
C SER A 247 -7.97 12.52 19.15
N ILE A 248 -7.65 12.88 20.40
CA ILE A 248 -6.28 12.85 20.92
C ILE A 248 -5.65 11.45 20.73
N LEU A 249 -6.45 10.39 20.71
CA LEU A 249 -5.99 9.03 20.42
C LEU A 249 -5.42 8.91 19.00
N SER A 250 -5.93 9.68 18.04
CA SER A 250 -5.40 9.70 16.66
C SER A 250 -3.99 10.25 16.60
N VAL A 251 -3.66 11.29 17.39
CA VAL A 251 -2.29 11.79 17.51
C VAL A 251 -1.38 10.73 18.13
N LYS A 252 -1.84 10.01 19.15
CA LYS A 252 -1.10 8.88 19.72
C LYS A 252 -0.89 7.76 18.69
N ASN A 253 -1.90 7.46 17.88
CA ASN A 253 -1.83 6.44 16.82
C ASN A 253 -0.85 6.82 15.72
N LEU A 254 -0.79 8.11 15.33
CA LEU A 254 0.21 8.62 14.39
C LEU A 254 1.63 8.25 14.81
N PHE A 255 2.01 8.54 16.07
CA PHE A 255 3.33 8.21 16.57
C PHE A 255 3.55 6.71 16.75
N ARG A 256 2.49 5.94 17.05
CA ARG A 256 2.57 4.48 17.07
C ARG A 256 2.86 3.89 15.70
N TYR A 257 2.19 4.36 14.65
CA TYR A 257 2.49 3.96 13.27
C TYR A 257 3.93 4.31 12.90
N LEU A 258 4.36 5.56 13.14
CA LEU A 258 5.75 5.98 12.87
C LEU A 258 6.77 5.11 13.63
N THR A 259 6.51 4.81 14.89
CA THR A 259 7.41 3.96 15.69
C THR A 259 7.42 2.53 15.17
N LEU A 260 6.28 2.00 14.73
CA LEU A 260 6.21 0.66 14.15
C LEU A 260 6.97 0.55 12.83
N MET A 261 7.10 1.64 12.06
CA MET A 261 7.94 1.67 10.85
C MET A 261 9.45 1.53 11.15
N PHE A 262 9.90 1.75 12.39
CA PHE A 262 11.27 1.45 12.84
C PHE A 262 11.36 0.16 13.66
N PHE A 263 10.38 -0.06 14.52
CA PHE A 263 10.37 -1.13 15.52
C PHE A 263 9.03 -1.87 15.50
N PRO A 264 8.86 -2.84 14.60
CA PRO A 264 7.60 -3.54 14.27
C PRO A 264 7.18 -4.58 15.31
N LEU A 265 7.48 -4.33 16.58
CA LEU A 265 7.22 -5.29 17.65
C LEU A 265 5.81 -5.06 18.20
N GLN A 266 4.84 -5.92 17.88
CA GLN A 266 3.50 -5.90 18.46
C GLN A 266 3.35 -6.99 19.53
N ARG A 267 2.37 -6.86 20.44
CA ARG A 267 2.06 -7.96 21.37
C ARG A 267 1.50 -9.11 20.54
N SER A 268 2.09 -10.28 20.69
CA SER A 268 1.65 -11.51 20.01
C SER A 268 1.75 -12.66 21.01
N PRO A 269 0.84 -13.65 20.93
CA PRO A 269 0.97 -14.89 21.71
C PRO A 269 2.33 -15.59 21.52
N MET A 270 3.00 -15.35 20.39
CA MET A 270 4.35 -15.89 20.10
C MET A 270 5.42 -15.47 21.12
N ILE A 271 5.16 -14.43 21.92
CA ILE A 271 6.12 -13.91 22.89
C ILE A 271 6.12 -14.75 24.17
N GLU A 272 5.01 -15.44 24.45
CA GLU A 272 4.88 -16.31 25.64
C GLU A 272 5.79 -17.53 25.56
N THR A 273 6.15 -17.96 24.34
CA THR A 273 7.07 -19.09 24.09
C THR A 273 8.45 -18.64 23.61
N ALA A 274 8.72 -17.33 23.55
CA ALA A 274 9.97 -16.82 23.02
C ALA A 274 11.13 -16.97 24.02
N PRO A 275 12.38 -17.09 23.54
CA PRO A 275 13.56 -17.10 24.41
C PRO A 275 13.64 -15.87 25.31
N PHE A 276 14.30 -16.00 26.47
CA PHE A 276 14.37 -14.94 27.50
C PHE A 276 14.83 -13.58 26.95
N TRP A 277 15.76 -13.57 25.99
CA TRP A 277 16.29 -12.33 25.42
C TRP A 277 15.26 -11.59 24.54
N VAL A 278 14.32 -12.32 23.91
CA VAL A 278 13.20 -11.73 23.16
C VAL A 278 12.19 -11.14 24.14
N ALA A 279 11.87 -11.87 25.22
CA ALA A 279 10.98 -11.39 26.27
C ALA A 279 11.53 -10.11 26.92
N TRP A 280 12.82 -10.10 27.26
CA TRP A 280 13.51 -8.92 27.79
C TRP A 280 13.47 -7.74 26.80
N LEU A 281 13.74 -7.97 25.51
CA LEU A 281 13.65 -6.92 24.48
C LEU A 281 12.21 -6.39 24.36
N PHE A 282 11.22 -7.27 24.53
CA PHE A 282 9.82 -6.90 24.54
C PHE A 282 9.41 -6.11 25.79
N GLU A 283 9.96 -6.40 26.96
CA GLU A 283 9.78 -5.56 28.15
C GLU A 283 10.41 -4.18 27.96
N ALA A 284 11.61 -4.14 27.37
CA ALA A 284 12.31 -2.91 27.01
C ALA A 284 11.60 -2.09 25.92
N ARG A 285 10.60 -2.65 25.21
CA ARG A 285 9.91 -1.99 24.09
C ARG A 285 9.35 -0.63 24.46
N THR A 286 8.89 -0.43 25.69
CA THR A 286 8.27 0.84 26.11
C THR A 286 9.30 1.96 26.08
N TRP A 287 10.49 1.70 26.63
CA TRP A 287 11.62 2.63 26.61
C TRP A 287 12.17 2.85 25.21
N ILE A 288 12.33 1.77 24.43
CA ILE A 288 12.77 1.85 23.04
C ILE A 288 11.80 2.72 22.21
N ARG A 289 10.49 2.49 22.32
CA ARG A 289 9.46 3.25 21.61
C ARG A 289 9.43 4.72 22.03
N PHE A 290 9.63 5.01 23.31
CA PHE A 290 9.71 6.38 23.81
C PHE A 290 10.92 7.11 23.22
N ALA A 291 12.11 6.50 23.31
CA ALA A 291 13.34 7.04 22.74
C ALA A 291 13.23 7.23 21.22
N LEU A 292 12.67 6.24 20.51
CA LEU A 292 12.39 6.33 19.07
C LEU A 292 11.40 7.44 18.74
N THR A 293 10.34 7.62 19.53
CA THR A 293 9.37 8.70 19.31
C THR A 293 10.06 10.06 19.41
N ILE A 294 10.88 10.29 20.45
CA ILE A 294 11.67 11.52 20.58
C ILE A 294 12.60 11.69 19.38
N ALA A 295 13.32 10.64 18.99
CA ALA A 295 14.23 10.70 17.84
C ALA A 295 13.50 11.04 16.53
N ILE A 296 12.32 10.44 16.30
CA ILE A 296 11.46 10.72 15.13
C ILE A 296 10.99 12.17 15.16
N VAL A 297 10.48 12.65 16.29
CA VAL A 297 10.01 14.04 16.44
C VAL A 297 11.14 15.02 16.20
N SER A 298 12.30 14.81 16.84
CA SER A 298 13.48 15.67 16.67
C SER A 298 13.96 15.64 15.21
N TYR A 299 14.13 14.47 14.62
CA TYR A 299 14.59 14.36 13.23
C TYR A 299 13.60 14.99 12.25
N SER A 300 12.30 14.75 12.41
CA SER A 300 11.26 15.38 11.60
C SER A 300 11.27 16.89 11.74
N PHE A 301 11.40 17.42 12.96
CA PHE A 301 11.48 18.87 13.21
C PHE A 301 12.72 19.49 12.56
N PHE A 302 13.92 18.97 12.85
CA PHE A 302 15.17 19.50 12.28
C PHE A 302 15.23 19.31 10.75
N GLY A 303 14.75 18.18 10.24
CA GLY A 303 14.65 17.90 8.81
C GLY A 303 13.64 18.83 8.11
N PHE A 304 12.57 19.22 8.79
CA PHE A 304 11.59 20.16 8.25
C PHE A 304 12.11 21.61 8.23
N VAL A 305 12.79 22.04 9.31
CA VAL A 305 13.32 23.40 9.45
C VAL A 305 14.58 23.61 8.60
N PHE A 306 15.54 22.69 8.69
CA PHE A 306 16.88 22.84 8.09
C PHE A 306 17.10 21.97 6.84
N GLY A 307 16.26 20.97 6.60
CA GLY A 307 16.43 20.08 5.46
C GLY A 307 16.16 20.75 4.11
N SER A 308 16.58 20.08 3.04
CA SER A 308 16.26 20.49 1.67
C SER A 308 14.76 20.40 1.41
N ARG A 309 14.26 21.14 0.41
CA ARG A 309 12.83 21.11 0.02
C ARG A 309 12.32 19.69 -0.25
N ALA A 310 13.16 18.83 -0.83
CA ALA A 310 12.83 17.43 -1.05
C ALA A 310 12.70 16.64 0.26
N ILE A 311 13.60 16.86 1.23
CA ILE A 311 13.49 16.23 2.56
C ILE A 311 12.20 16.69 3.27
N ARG A 312 11.90 17.99 3.27
CA ARG A 312 10.67 18.53 3.85
C ARG A 312 9.42 17.91 3.23
N PHE A 313 9.43 17.76 1.90
CA PHE A 313 8.36 17.12 1.17
C PHE A 313 8.15 15.66 1.58
N PHE A 314 9.21 14.85 1.70
CA PHE A 314 9.06 13.43 2.09
C PHE A 314 8.75 13.24 3.58
N ILE A 315 9.17 14.17 4.44
CA ILE A 315 8.69 14.23 5.83
C ILE A 315 7.17 14.49 5.80
N ALA A 316 6.71 15.56 5.14
CA ALA A 316 5.30 15.88 5.02
C ALA A 316 4.49 14.74 4.39
N TRP A 317 5.01 14.10 3.33
CA TRP A 317 4.41 12.91 2.70
C TRP A 317 4.12 11.81 3.72
N THR A 318 5.10 11.49 4.58
CA THR A 318 4.96 10.44 5.59
C THR A 318 3.81 10.73 6.53
N TYR A 319 3.70 11.97 7.03
CA TYR A 319 2.61 12.38 7.91
C TYR A 319 1.25 12.44 7.20
N ILE A 320 1.20 13.03 5.99
CA ILE A 320 -0.02 13.18 5.20
C ILE A 320 -0.62 11.81 4.83
N THR A 321 0.22 10.87 4.43
CA THR A 321 -0.24 9.52 4.04
C THR A 321 -0.62 8.65 5.23
N LEU A 322 -0.08 8.91 6.42
CA LEU A 322 -0.52 8.24 7.65
C LEU A 322 -1.82 8.79 8.22
N LEU A 323 -2.08 10.10 8.05
CA LEU A 323 -3.17 10.81 8.72
C LEU A 323 -4.54 10.11 8.60
N PRO A 324 -5.00 9.64 7.41
CA PRO A 324 -6.30 8.98 7.28
C PRO A 324 -6.44 7.73 8.15
N PHE A 325 -5.34 7.04 8.42
CA PHE A 325 -5.32 5.78 9.18
C PHE A 325 -5.14 5.99 10.69
N THR A 326 -5.02 7.24 11.12
CA THR A 326 -4.94 7.59 12.55
C THR A 326 -6.30 7.66 13.22
N ALA A 327 -7.38 7.76 12.45
CA ALA A 327 -8.73 7.64 12.97
C ALA A 327 -8.91 6.28 13.67
N HIS A 328 -9.74 6.25 14.71
CA HIS A 328 -10.03 5.03 15.47
C HIS A 328 -11.50 4.68 15.32
N THR A 329 -11.80 3.39 15.38
CA THR A 329 -13.16 2.85 15.40
C THR A 329 -13.54 2.36 16.79
N VAL A 330 -14.83 2.14 17.02
CA VAL A 330 -15.40 1.74 18.31
C VAL A 330 -14.94 0.32 18.69
N ALA A 331 -14.79 -0.59 17.73
CA ALA A 331 -14.30 -1.95 17.98
C ALA A 331 -12.85 -2.02 18.44
N GLY A 332 -12.09 -0.91 18.36
CA GLY A 332 -10.69 -0.91 18.77
C GLY A 332 -9.83 -1.87 17.95
N GLN A 333 -10.24 -2.21 16.72
CA GLN A 333 -9.38 -2.96 15.80
C GLN A 333 -8.17 -2.09 15.46
N TRP A 334 -7.03 -2.48 16.02
CA TRP A 334 -5.84 -1.65 16.09
C TRP A 334 -4.89 -1.92 14.93
N LEU A 335 -4.43 -0.80 14.35
CA LEU A 335 -3.09 -0.66 13.79
C LEU A 335 -2.74 -1.69 12.70
N ASN A 336 -3.44 -1.56 11.57
CA ASN A 336 -3.22 -2.41 10.41
C ASN A 336 -1.96 -1.98 9.65
N LEU A 337 -0.98 -2.89 9.59
CA LEU A 337 0.29 -2.66 8.89
C LEU A 337 0.12 -2.45 7.37
N ASN A 338 -1.00 -2.88 6.78
CA ASN A 338 -1.29 -2.67 5.36
C ASN A 338 -1.34 -1.18 5.00
N HIS A 339 -1.78 -0.34 5.94
CA HIS A 339 -1.85 1.11 5.78
C HIS A 339 -0.48 1.78 5.75
N LEU A 340 0.57 1.12 6.25
CA LEU A 340 1.94 1.67 6.26
C LEU A 340 2.60 1.64 4.88
N TYR A 341 2.04 0.95 3.89
CA TYR A 341 2.69 0.76 2.60
C TYR A 341 3.02 2.08 1.89
N LEU A 342 2.04 2.98 1.69
CA LEU A 342 2.29 4.24 1.00
C LEU A 342 3.14 5.21 1.83
N ALA A 343 2.97 5.19 3.16
CA ALA A 343 3.77 5.97 4.09
C ALA A 343 5.25 5.52 4.12
N SER A 344 5.50 4.22 3.93
CA SER A 344 6.84 3.62 3.93
C SER A 344 7.76 4.20 2.87
N LEU A 345 7.21 4.76 1.78
CA LEU A 345 7.99 5.49 0.80
C LEU A 345 8.70 6.69 1.43
N GLY A 346 7.93 7.61 2.04
CA GLY A 346 8.48 8.83 2.63
C GLY A 346 9.52 8.50 3.70
N PHE A 347 9.22 7.49 4.52
CA PHE A 347 10.14 6.91 5.48
C PHE A 347 11.46 6.40 4.85
N CYS A 348 11.38 5.53 3.83
CA CYS A 348 12.55 4.99 3.14
C CYS A 348 13.43 6.11 2.54
N VAL A 349 12.82 7.13 1.94
CA VAL A 349 13.55 8.28 1.38
C VAL A 349 14.24 9.08 2.46
N VAL A 350 13.56 9.33 3.57
CA VAL A 350 14.11 10.07 4.72
C VAL A 350 15.31 9.35 5.33
N ILE A 351 15.23 8.03 5.52
CA ILE A 351 16.34 7.24 6.04
C ILE A 351 17.51 7.18 5.05
N ALA A 352 17.23 6.97 3.76
CA ALA A 352 18.27 6.97 2.73
C ALA A 352 18.98 8.34 2.62
N ALA A 353 18.24 9.44 2.73
CA ALA A 353 18.80 10.78 2.75
C ALA A 353 19.65 11.03 4.00
N GLY A 354 19.18 10.60 5.18
CA GLY A 354 19.93 10.68 6.43
C GLY A 354 21.25 9.91 6.37
N ALA A 355 21.22 8.66 5.89
CA ALA A 355 22.42 7.83 5.71
C ALA A 355 23.42 8.46 4.72
N ALA A 356 22.94 8.95 3.58
CA ALA A 356 23.78 9.61 2.59
C ALA A 356 24.37 10.94 3.10
N GLY A 357 23.61 11.71 3.88
CA GLY A 357 24.07 12.94 4.54
C GLY A 357 25.18 12.64 5.55
N CYS A 358 24.94 11.72 6.48
CA CYS A 358 25.93 11.30 7.48
C CYS A 358 27.19 10.72 6.82
N SER A 359 27.04 9.94 5.74
CA SER A 359 28.18 9.39 5.00
C SER A 359 29.06 10.49 4.41
N SER A 360 28.45 11.57 3.92
CA SER A 360 29.20 12.71 3.39
C SER A 360 29.94 13.51 4.46
N LEU A 361 29.43 13.56 5.70
CA LEU A 361 30.16 14.15 6.84
C LEU A 361 31.39 13.30 7.21
N LEU A 362 31.30 11.99 7.02
CA LEU A 362 32.39 11.03 7.27
C LEU A 362 33.29 10.80 6.05
N ALA A 363 33.24 11.67 5.02
CA ALA A 363 33.98 11.46 3.77
C ALA A 363 35.50 11.31 3.97
N ARG A 364 36.07 11.96 4.99
CA ARG A 364 37.51 11.90 5.33
C ARG A 364 37.89 10.67 6.16
N ALA A 365 36.92 9.96 6.74
CA ALA A 365 37.16 8.88 7.71
C ALA A 365 37.37 7.49 7.07
N GLY A 366 37.80 7.44 5.79
CA GLY A 366 38.06 6.20 5.06
C GLY A 366 36.85 5.25 5.04
N ARG A 367 37.04 4.01 5.53
CA ARG A 367 35.97 2.99 5.60
C ARG A 367 34.80 3.39 6.51
N ARG A 368 35.02 4.25 7.51
CA ARG A 368 33.96 4.70 8.43
C ARG A 368 32.85 5.49 7.72
N ARG A 369 33.10 6.01 6.52
CA ARG A 369 32.07 6.66 5.69
C ARG A 369 30.86 5.77 5.39
N TYR A 370 31.03 4.45 5.45
CA TYR A 370 29.95 3.49 5.17
C TYR A 370 29.12 3.12 6.40
N LEU A 371 29.56 3.48 7.62
CA LEU A 371 28.86 3.17 8.87
C LEU A 371 27.37 3.60 8.87
N PRO A 372 26.99 4.78 8.34
CA PRO A 372 25.59 5.19 8.32
C PRO A 372 24.66 4.29 7.49
N TYR A 373 25.21 3.51 6.54
CA TYR A 373 24.43 2.57 5.73
C TYR A 373 24.09 1.27 6.47
N LEU A 374 24.67 1.03 7.66
CA LEU A 374 24.29 -0.11 8.50
C LEU A 374 22.82 -0.01 8.97
N ALA A 375 22.31 1.19 9.24
CA ALA A 375 20.92 1.38 9.67
C ALA A 375 19.90 0.97 8.58
N PRO A 376 19.98 1.48 7.33
CA PRO A 376 19.19 0.95 6.21
C PRO A 376 19.29 -0.56 6.04
N LEU A 377 20.50 -1.12 6.15
CA LEU A 377 20.74 -2.56 5.98
C LEU A 377 20.07 -3.37 7.09
N LEU A 378 20.17 -2.92 8.35
CA LEU A 378 19.52 -3.56 9.49
C LEU A 378 17.99 -3.52 9.35
N LEU A 379 17.42 -2.39 8.95
CA LEU A 379 15.98 -2.28 8.71
C LEU A 379 15.51 -3.22 7.60
N ALA A 380 16.29 -3.36 6.53
CA ALA A 380 16.02 -4.33 5.46
C ALA A 380 16.10 -5.77 5.97
N ALA A 381 17.11 -6.12 6.77
CA ALA A 381 17.24 -7.44 7.37
C ALA A 381 16.05 -7.76 8.30
N VAL A 382 15.62 -6.80 9.12
CA VAL A 382 14.43 -6.94 9.98
C VAL A 382 13.18 -7.14 9.13
N ALA A 383 12.99 -6.36 8.06
CA ALA A 383 11.85 -6.53 7.16
C ALA A 383 11.80 -7.91 6.53
N LEU A 384 12.92 -8.39 5.97
CA LEU A 384 13.02 -9.74 5.39
C LEU A 384 12.77 -10.84 6.43
N GLY A 385 13.32 -10.69 7.64
CA GLY A 385 13.13 -11.64 8.74
C GLY A 385 11.67 -11.74 9.18
N LEU A 386 11.00 -10.60 9.33
CA LEU A 386 9.57 -10.59 9.70
C LEU A 386 8.68 -11.14 8.60
N THR A 387 8.91 -10.78 7.34
CA THR A 387 8.13 -11.35 6.24
C THR A 387 8.36 -12.86 6.13
N HIS A 388 9.54 -13.37 6.49
CA HIS A 388 9.79 -14.81 6.58
C HIS A 388 8.97 -15.50 7.68
N GLN A 389 8.91 -14.88 8.86
CA GLN A 389 8.11 -15.40 9.96
C GLN A 389 6.61 -15.35 9.64
N LEU A 390 6.12 -14.27 9.02
CA LEU A 390 4.75 -14.14 8.56
C LEU A 390 4.39 -15.22 7.52
N ASP A 391 5.24 -15.43 6.51
CA ASP A 391 5.07 -16.50 5.52
C ASP A 391 4.96 -17.88 6.17
N SER A 392 5.86 -18.17 7.11
CA SER A 392 5.87 -19.45 7.83
C SER A 392 4.60 -19.64 8.67
N LYS A 393 4.13 -18.58 9.34
CA LYS A 393 2.87 -18.56 10.09
C LYS A 393 1.67 -18.82 9.18
N TYR A 394 1.57 -18.14 8.05
CA TYR A 394 0.45 -18.31 7.12
C TYR A 394 0.45 -19.69 6.46
N LYS A 395 1.62 -20.26 6.16
CA LYS A 395 1.72 -21.66 5.71
C LYS A 395 1.27 -22.66 6.77
N ALA A 396 1.48 -22.36 8.05
CA ALA A 396 0.97 -23.19 9.14
C ALA A 396 -0.55 -23.08 9.28
N ILE A 397 -1.11 -21.87 9.23
CA ILE A 397 -2.57 -21.63 9.24
C ILE A 397 -3.23 -22.32 8.04
N ALA A 398 -2.63 -22.22 6.85
CA ALA A 398 -3.10 -22.89 5.64
C ALA A 398 -3.19 -24.43 5.77
N ARG A 399 -2.57 -25.03 6.79
CA ARG A 399 -2.66 -26.48 7.06
C ARG A 399 -3.77 -26.84 8.05
N TRP A 400 -4.35 -25.86 8.74
CA TRP A 400 -5.44 -26.11 9.69
C TRP A 400 -6.68 -26.67 8.98
N PRO A 401 -7.51 -27.48 9.66
CA PRO A 401 -8.72 -28.07 9.08
C PRO A 401 -9.67 -27.03 8.48
N GLU A 402 -9.80 -25.87 9.11
CA GLU A 402 -10.67 -24.79 8.65
C GLU A 402 -10.21 -24.22 7.30
N SER A 403 -8.90 -24.01 7.12
CA SER A 403 -8.34 -23.56 5.84
C SER A 403 -8.37 -24.65 4.75
N GLN A 404 -8.37 -25.93 5.14
CA GLN A 404 -8.61 -27.04 4.21
C GLN A 404 -10.06 -27.03 3.74
N GLN A 405 -11.01 -26.96 4.67
CA GLN A 405 -12.45 -26.87 4.36
C GLN A 405 -12.77 -25.66 3.50
N LEU A 406 -12.17 -24.49 3.78
CA LEU A 406 -12.31 -23.28 2.96
C LEU A 406 -11.88 -23.54 1.51
N ARG A 407 -10.74 -24.21 1.30
CA ARG A 407 -10.26 -24.54 -0.05
C ARG A 407 -11.17 -25.53 -0.76
N GLU A 408 -11.69 -26.52 -0.05
CA GLU A 408 -12.67 -27.46 -0.58
C GLU A 408 -13.94 -26.72 -0.99
N GLN A 409 -14.47 -25.85 -0.14
CA GLN A 409 -15.64 -25.01 -0.44
C GLN A 409 -15.43 -24.15 -1.68
N VAL A 410 -14.30 -23.43 -1.78
CA VAL A 410 -13.96 -22.64 -2.97
C VAL A 410 -13.84 -23.52 -4.20
N SER A 411 -13.18 -24.69 -4.09
CA SER A 411 -13.04 -25.61 -5.22
C SER A 411 -14.39 -26.14 -5.70
N HIS A 412 -15.33 -26.41 -4.79
CA HIS A 412 -16.69 -26.86 -5.12
C HIS A 412 -17.52 -25.72 -5.73
N ALA A 413 -17.51 -24.54 -5.11
CA ALA A 413 -18.27 -23.37 -5.57
C ALA A 413 -17.78 -22.86 -6.94
N CYS A 414 -16.48 -22.89 -7.17
CA CYS A 414 -15.86 -22.39 -8.39
C CYS A 414 -15.65 -23.47 -9.47
N SER A 415 -16.00 -24.74 -9.22
CA SER A 415 -15.82 -25.80 -10.21
C SER A 415 -16.76 -25.62 -11.42
N PRO A 416 -16.28 -25.86 -12.66
CA PRO A 416 -17.13 -25.88 -13.85
C PRO A 416 -18.30 -26.86 -13.74
N ALA A 417 -18.13 -27.96 -13.01
CA ALA A 417 -19.15 -28.99 -12.83
C ALA A 417 -20.37 -28.51 -12.00
N ALA A 418 -20.19 -27.54 -11.11
CA ALA A 418 -21.31 -26.93 -10.39
C ALA A 418 -22.22 -26.10 -11.32
N ALA A 419 -21.70 -25.64 -12.46
CA ALA A 419 -22.44 -24.79 -13.40
C ALA A 419 -23.55 -25.52 -14.17
N THR A 420 -23.44 -26.84 -14.34
CA THR A 420 -24.43 -27.62 -15.09
C THR A 420 -25.60 -28.12 -14.22
N GLY A 421 -25.43 -28.17 -12.89
CA GLY A 421 -26.44 -28.65 -11.94
C GLY A 421 -27.33 -27.58 -11.33
N CYS A 422 -26.85 -26.33 -11.20
CA CYS A 422 -27.64 -25.22 -10.65
C CYS A 422 -28.42 -24.49 -11.75
N ARG A 423 -29.41 -25.14 -12.38
CA ARG A 423 -30.54 -24.39 -12.94
C ARG A 423 -31.36 -23.88 -11.77
N ALA A 424 -31.20 -22.61 -11.43
CA ALA A 424 -32.06 -21.96 -10.45
C ALA A 424 -33.52 -22.19 -10.86
N PRO A 425 -34.39 -22.71 -9.97
CA PRO A 425 -35.81 -22.77 -10.27
C PRO A 425 -36.30 -21.35 -10.59
N PRO A 426 -37.18 -21.17 -11.57
CA PRO A 426 -37.66 -19.85 -11.95
C PRO A 426 -38.32 -19.17 -10.75
N CYS A 427 -37.65 -18.16 -10.18
CA CYS A 427 -38.18 -17.33 -9.12
C CYS A 427 -39.35 -16.50 -9.65
N ARG A 428 -40.57 -17.07 -9.61
CA ARG A 428 -41.81 -16.31 -9.74
C ARG A 428 -42.20 -15.77 -8.36
N GLY A 429 -41.94 -14.49 -8.11
CA GLY A 429 -42.76 -13.70 -7.18
C GLY A 429 -42.24 -13.48 -5.75
N ALA A 430 -40.95 -13.62 -5.45
CA ALA A 430 -40.42 -13.24 -4.13
C ALA A 430 -39.51 -12.01 -4.22
N GLU A 431 -39.68 -11.09 -3.26
CA GLU A 431 -38.85 -9.91 -3.04
C GLU A 431 -37.35 -10.22 -3.18
N PRO A 432 -36.53 -9.23 -3.62
CA PRO A 432 -35.09 -9.42 -3.83
C PRO A 432 -34.39 -9.67 -2.49
N ARG A 433 -34.35 -10.93 -2.07
CA ARG A 433 -33.40 -11.39 -1.04
C ARG A 433 -32.02 -11.48 -1.69
N ALA A 434 -31.03 -10.96 -0.98
CA ALA A 434 -29.62 -10.97 -1.39
C ALA A 434 -29.15 -12.38 -1.78
N PRO A 435 -28.18 -12.51 -2.71
CA PRO A 435 -27.70 -13.80 -3.17
C PRO A 435 -27.15 -14.64 -2.01
N VAL A 436 -27.67 -15.87 -1.91
CA VAL A 436 -27.44 -16.88 -0.85
C VAL A 436 -25.96 -17.28 -0.68
N CYS A 437 -25.06 -16.89 -1.59
CA CYS A 437 -23.64 -17.19 -1.46
C CYS A 437 -22.92 -16.38 -0.37
N ALA A 438 -23.44 -15.21 0.03
CA ALA A 438 -22.80 -14.40 1.07
C ALA A 438 -22.83 -15.06 2.47
N ASP A 439 -23.85 -15.88 2.74
CA ASP A 439 -24.01 -16.58 4.02
C ASP A 439 -23.21 -17.90 4.08
N ALA A 440 -22.56 -18.30 2.99
CA ALA A 440 -21.89 -19.60 2.88
C ALA A 440 -20.51 -19.66 3.55
N PHE A 441 -19.91 -18.51 3.88
CA PHE A 441 -18.64 -18.44 4.58
C PHE A 441 -18.87 -17.84 5.97
N PRO A 442 -18.92 -18.64 7.05
CA PRO A 442 -18.88 -18.05 8.38
C PRO A 442 -17.65 -17.17 8.47
N ALA A 443 -17.78 -15.95 9.00
CA ALA A 443 -16.65 -15.09 9.29
C ALA A 443 -15.74 -15.85 10.26
N ILE A 444 -14.72 -16.53 9.71
CA ILE A 444 -13.73 -17.21 10.53
C ILE A 444 -12.95 -16.09 11.19
N SER A 445 -13.30 -15.83 12.44
CA SER A 445 -12.57 -14.94 13.34
C SER A 445 -11.15 -15.51 13.52
N LEU A 446 -10.28 -15.22 12.56
CA LEU A 446 -8.85 -15.47 12.63
C LEU A 446 -8.16 -14.20 13.17
N ASP A 447 -8.72 -13.59 14.20
CA ASP A 447 -7.96 -12.65 15.02
C ASP A 447 -7.11 -13.48 16.00
N PRO A 448 -5.77 -13.44 15.90
CA PRO A 448 -4.89 -14.09 16.86
C PRO A 448 -4.79 -13.36 18.19
#